data_AF-A0A1H9LG51-F1
#
_entry.id   AF-A0A1H9LG51-F1
#
_cell.length_a   1.000
_cell.length_b   1.000
_cell.length_c   1.000
_cell.angle_alpha   90.00
_cell.angle_beta   90.00
_cell.angle_gamma   90.00
#
_symmetry.space_group_name_H-M   'P 1'
#
loop_
_entity.id
_entity.type
_entity.pdbx_description
1 polymer ?
#
loop_
_entity_poly.entity_id
_entity_poly.type
_entity_poly.pdbx_seq_one_letter_code
_entity_poly.pdbx_strand_id
1 'polypeptide(L)'
;MFMTPGNDFGTYRDAHGNAIEADLSFWATGTTPNTLWLRLAGHGDWLNAAGQVQVDRRLRVQGRADVFAIGDVNDATEQKITPTALAQADLAAYNIRLRLRNSGKHRKEPRLYRPTQRTPVIVPFGSADGLTVLPVPGGDSAVLGARTTVLAKAKT
;
A
#
# COMPACT_ATOMS: atom_id res chain seq x y z
N MET A 1 -17.45 7.10 -9.86
CA MET A 1 -18.46 6.26 -10.53
C MET A 1 -18.23 4.84 -10.04
N PHE A 2 -19.18 4.28 -9.29
CA PHE A 2 -19.13 2.87 -8.88
C PHE A 2 -19.95 2.08 -9.89
N MET A 3 -19.38 0.99 -10.41
CA MET A 3 -20.05 0.11 -11.37
C MET A 3 -20.27 -1.25 -10.72
N THR A 4 -21.43 -1.85 -10.98
CA THR A 4 -21.73 -3.23 -10.58
C THR A 4 -21.96 -4.11 -11.80
N PRO A 5 -21.65 -5.41 -11.75
CA PRO A 5 -22.04 -6.34 -12.81
C PRO A 5 -23.54 -6.26 -13.08
N GLY A 6 -23.92 -6.25 -14.37
CA GLY A 6 -25.30 -6.38 -14.84
C GLY A 6 -25.77 -7.83 -14.81
N ASN A 7 -27.03 -8.04 -15.20
CA ASN A 7 -27.62 -9.38 -15.29
C ASN A 7 -27.11 -10.18 -16.49
N ASP A 8 -26.66 -9.50 -17.55
CA ASP A 8 -26.11 -10.14 -18.75
C ASP A 8 -24.58 -10.03 -18.78
N PHE A 9 -23.93 -10.94 -19.49
CA PHE A 9 -22.47 -10.91 -19.66
C PHE A 9 -22.05 -9.65 -20.44
N GLY A 10 -21.03 -8.95 -19.97
CA GLY A 10 -20.49 -7.76 -20.62
C GLY A 10 -21.29 -6.46 -20.36
N THR A 11 -22.33 -6.53 -19.53
CA THR A 11 -23.10 -5.35 -19.11
C THR A 11 -22.75 -4.94 -17.69
N TYR A 12 -22.67 -3.64 -17.46
CA TYR A 12 -22.42 -3.01 -16.17
C TYR A 12 -23.51 -1.99 -15.88
N ARG A 13 -23.76 -1.71 -14.59
CA ARG A 13 -24.64 -0.61 -14.18
C ARG A 13 -23.86 0.48 -13.49
N ASP A 14 -24.11 1.72 -13.88
CA ASP A 14 -23.62 2.88 -13.14
C ASP A 14 -24.44 3.13 -11.86
N ALA A 15 -24.04 4.14 -11.09
CA ALA A 15 -24.73 4.53 -9.85
C ALA A 15 -26.18 5.03 -10.05
N HIS A 16 -26.57 5.34 -11.28
CA HIS A 16 -27.93 5.75 -11.65
C HIS A 16 -28.75 4.59 -12.24
N GLY A 17 -28.16 3.40 -12.33
CA GLY A 17 -28.80 2.19 -12.86
C GLY A 17 -28.75 2.07 -14.38
N ASN A 18 -28.05 2.96 -15.08
CA ASN A 18 -27.90 2.90 -16.55
C ASN A 18 -27.02 1.71 -16.93
N ALA A 19 -27.44 0.95 -17.95
CA ALA A 19 -26.68 -0.16 -18.49
C ALA A 19 -25.55 0.35 -19.40
N ILE A 20 -24.36 -0.22 -19.26
CA ILE A 20 -23.16 0.07 -20.04
C ILE A 20 -22.62 -1.26 -20.56
N GLU A 21 -22.56 -1.41 -21.88
CA GLU A 21 -21.94 -2.57 -22.53
C GLU A 21 -20.43 -2.33 -22.73
N ALA A 22 -19.61 -3.34 -22.52
CA ALA A 22 -18.19 -3.30 -22.83
C ALA A 22 -17.66 -4.66 -23.28
N ASP A 23 -16.89 -4.66 -24.37
CA ASP A 23 -16.18 -5.85 -24.86
C ASP A 23 -15.02 -6.27 -23.94
N LEU A 24 -14.45 -5.30 -23.20
CA LEU A 24 -13.35 -5.51 -22.27
C LEU A 24 -13.44 -4.53 -21.09
N SER A 25 -13.21 -5.05 -19.87
CA SER A 25 -13.23 -4.25 -18.64
C SER A 25 -11.98 -4.52 -17.80
N PHE A 26 -11.35 -3.44 -17.31
CA PHE A 26 -10.24 -3.50 -16.38
C PHE A 26 -10.68 -2.97 -15.02
N TRP A 27 -10.78 -3.86 -14.03
CA TRP A 27 -11.12 -3.47 -12.68
C TRP A 27 -9.88 -2.98 -11.92
N ALA A 28 -9.75 -1.65 -11.82
CA ALA A 28 -8.66 -1.00 -11.07
C ALA A 28 -9.15 -0.38 -9.75
N THR A 29 -10.26 -0.88 -9.19
CA THR A 29 -10.87 -0.36 -7.96
C THR A 29 -11.05 -1.47 -6.92
N GLY A 30 -11.02 -1.10 -5.64
CA GLY A 30 -11.25 -2.03 -4.52
C GLY A 30 -10.00 -2.81 -4.11
N THR A 31 -9.15 -2.19 -3.30
CA THR A 31 -8.05 -2.90 -2.63
C THR A 31 -8.56 -3.56 -1.35
N THR A 32 -9.10 -4.78 -1.47
CA THR A 32 -9.27 -5.62 -0.28
C THR A 32 -7.93 -6.31 0.01
N PRO A 33 -7.36 -6.20 1.22
CA PRO A 33 -6.13 -6.91 1.55
C PRO A 33 -6.28 -8.41 1.29
N ASN A 34 -5.26 -9.03 0.69
CA ASN A 34 -5.25 -10.48 0.44
C ASN A 34 -4.95 -11.26 1.72
N THR A 35 -5.87 -11.22 2.68
CA THR A 35 -5.73 -11.74 4.05
C THR A 35 -6.76 -12.82 4.40
N LEU A 36 -7.57 -13.28 3.44
CA LEU A 36 -8.57 -14.33 3.67
C LEU A 36 -7.93 -15.59 4.27
N TRP A 37 -6.73 -15.95 3.79
CA TRP A 37 -5.99 -17.11 4.27
C TRP A 37 -5.63 -17.02 5.77
N LEU A 38 -5.40 -15.83 6.32
CA LEU A 38 -5.17 -15.64 7.76
C LEU A 38 -6.41 -15.99 8.56
N ARG A 39 -7.60 -15.58 8.08
CA ARG A 39 -8.87 -15.96 8.71
C ARG A 39 -9.07 -17.48 8.69
N LEU A 40 -8.83 -18.10 7.53
CA LEU A 40 -8.96 -19.56 7.37
C LEU A 40 -7.94 -20.33 8.21
N ALA A 41 -6.75 -19.77 8.45
CA ALA A 41 -5.74 -20.33 9.33
C ALA A 41 -6.01 -20.09 10.83
N GLY A 42 -7.13 -19.46 11.20
CA GLY A 42 -7.49 -19.17 12.59
C GLY A 42 -6.84 -17.92 13.18
N HIS A 43 -6.24 -17.06 12.35
CA HIS A 43 -5.62 -15.78 12.73
C HIS A 43 -6.53 -14.58 12.42
N GLY A 44 -7.86 -14.78 12.50
CA GLY A 44 -8.83 -13.70 12.31
C GLY A 44 -8.69 -12.59 13.35
N ASP A 45 -8.19 -12.93 14.55
CA ASP A 45 -7.89 -12.01 15.65
C ASP A 45 -6.73 -11.04 15.34
N TRP A 46 -5.94 -11.30 14.30
CA TRP A 46 -4.86 -10.38 13.89
C TRP A 46 -5.36 -9.25 13.00
N LEU A 47 -6.59 -9.36 12.49
CA LEU A 47 -7.12 -8.48 11.46
C LEU A 47 -8.05 -7.43 12.06
N ASN A 48 -7.94 -6.20 11.59
CA ASN A 48 -8.93 -5.16 11.86
C ASN A 48 -10.21 -5.37 11.03
N ALA A 49 -11.21 -4.52 11.23
CA ALA A 49 -12.48 -4.57 10.50
C ALA A 49 -12.32 -4.44 8.97
N ALA A 50 -11.28 -3.76 8.50
CA ALA A 50 -10.94 -3.62 7.08
C ALA A 50 -10.14 -4.81 6.52
N GLY A 51 -9.86 -5.84 7.33
CA GLY A 51 -9.10 -7.02 6.92
C GLY A 51 -7.59 -6.83 6.88
N GLN A 52 -7.06 -5.74 7.46
CA GLN A 52 -5.62 -5.50 7.54
C GLN A 52 -5.03 -6.06 8.83
N VAL A 53 -3.79 -6.55 8.78
CA VAL A 53 -3.06 -7.03 9.94
C VAL A 53 -2.68 -5.87 10.86
N GLN A 54 -3.08 -5.95 12.13
CA GLN A 54 -2.77 -4.95 13.14
C GLN A 54 -1.31 -5.02 13.57
N VAL A 55 -0.57 -3.91 13.42
CA VAL A 55 0.85 -3.87 13.78
C VAL A 55 1.20 -2.80 14.81
N ASP A 56 2.29 -3.04 15.56
CA ASP A 56 2.93 -2.02 16.38
C ASP A 56 3.90 -1.14 15.57
N ARG A 57 4.50 -0.13 16.21
CA ARG A 57 5.50 0.75 15.55
C ARG A 57 6.78 0.02 15.12
N ARG A 58 6.97 -1.26 15.45
CA ARG A 58 8.11 -2.08 15.01
C ARG A 58 7.71 -3.00 13.85
N LEU A 59 6.50 -2.84 13.32
CA LEU A 59 5.86 -3.67 12.27
C LEU A 59 5.59 -5.11 12.71
N ARG A 60 5.46 -5.34 14.02
CA ARG A 60 5.10 -6.65 14.56
C ARG A 60 3.61 -6.76 14.68
N VAL A 61 3.08 -7.94 14.38
CA VAL A 61 1.66 -8.25 14.65
C VAL A 61 1.38 -8.04 16.13
N GLN A 62 0.28 -7.37 16.46
CA GLN A 62 -0.05 -7.08 17.86
C GLN A 62 -0.07 -8.37 18.69
N GLY A 63 0.53 -8.32 19.89
CA GLY A 63 0.65 -9.49 20.76
C GLY A 63 1.68 -10.54 20.32
N ARG A 64 2.36 -10.37 19.17
CA ARG A 64 3.37 -11.32 18.67
C ARG A 64 4.75 -10.67 18.62
N ALA A 65 5.76 -11.37 19.14
CA ALA A 65 7.11 -10.83 19.23
C ALA A 65 7.99 -11.16 18.02
N ASP A 66 7.56 -12.13 17.23
CA ASP A 66 8.29 -12.87 16.20
C ASP A 66 7.58 -12.85 14.84
N VAL A 67 6.34 -12.35 14.78
CA VAL A 67 5.58 -12.19 13.54
C VAL A 67 5.58 -10.73 13.12
N PHE A 68 5.91 -10.47 11.86
CA PHE A 68 5.95 -9.14 11.26
C PHE A 68 5.01 -9.10 10.05
N ALA A 69 4.37 -7.96 9.83
CA ALA A 69 3.52 -7.71 8.66
C ALA A 69 3.94 -6.41 7.99
N ILE A 70 4.22 -6.48 6.69
CA ILE A 70 4.75 -5.36 5.89
C ILE A 70 3.95 -5.19 4.59
N GLY A 71 3.97 -3.99 4.03
CA GLY A 71 3.31 -3.65 2.78
C GLY A 71 1.83 -3.27 2.96
N ASP A 72 1.05 -3.63 1.95
CA ASP A 72 -0.39 -3.37 1.85
C ASP A 72 -1.23 -4.17 2.85
N VAL A 73 -0.71 -5.29 3.34
CA VAL A 73 -1.39 -6.22 4.24
C VAL A 73 -1.63 -5.64 5.65
N ASN A 74 -0.83 -4.65 6.10
CA ASN A 74 -0.89 -4.12 7.46
C ASN A 74 -1.72 -2.84 7.59
N ASP A 75 -2.05 -2.45 8.82
CA ASP A 75 -2.84 -1.27 9.14
C ASP A 75 -2.03 0.02 9.33
N ALA A 76 -0.72 0.02 9.02
CA ALA A 76 0.09 1.22 9.07
C ALA A 76 -0.48 2.31 8.14
N THR A 77 -0.66 3.51 8.68
CA THR A 77 -1.57 4.58 8.23
C THR A 77 -1.14 5.35 6.98
N GLU A 78 -0.36 4.74 6.12
CA GLU A 78 0.32 5.41 5.01
C GLU A 78 -0.12 4.90 3.64
N GLN A 79 0.27 5.66 2.61
CA GLN A 79 0.03 5.24 1.23
C GLN A 79 0.70 3.89 0.97
N LYS A 80 -0.11 2.93 0.52
CA LYS A 80 0.33 1.59 0.14
C LYS A 80 0.98 1.62 -1.24
N ILE A 81 2.18 2.20 -1.30
CA ILE A 81 2.98 2.35 -2.51
C ILE A 81 4.34 1.66 -2.35
N THR A 82 4.98 1.31 -3.46
CA THR A 82 6.23 0.53 -3.47
C THR A 82 7.35 1.09 -2.57
N PRO A 83 7.66 2.41 -2.56
CA PRO A 83 8.71 2.95 -1.71
C PRO A 83 8.47 2.69 -0.22
N THR A 84 7.21 2.78 0.19
CA THR A 84 6.77 2.49 1.55
C THR A 84 7.00 1.02 1.92
N ALA A 85 6.59 0.10 1.03
CA ALA A 85 6.75 -1.33 1.26
C ALA A 85 8.24 -1.72 1.40
N LEU A 86 9.13 -1.10 0.61
CA LEU A 86 10.58 -1.30 0.72
C LEU A 86 11.13 -0.79 2.07
N ALA A 87 10.74 0.42 2.49
CA ALA A 87 11.16 0.96 3.79
C ALA A 87 10.69 0.09 4.97
N GLN A 88 9.47 -0.44 4.89
CA GLN A 88 8.96 -1.40 5.85
C GLN A 88 9.75 -2.72 5.84
N ALA A 89 10.08 -3.24 4.66
CA ALA A 89 10.88 -4.46 4.50
C ALA A 89 12.27 -4.33 5.14
N ASP A 90 12.97 -3.23 4.88
CA ASP A 90 14.29 -2.95 5.46
C ASP A 90 14.24 -2.88 6.99
N LEU A 91 13.20 -2.23 7.53
CA LEU A 91 13.01 -2.12 8.97
C LEU A 91 12.69 -3.47 9.61
N ALA A 92 11.79 -4.24 9.02
CA ALA A 92 11.44 -5.58 9.50
C ALA A 92 12.66 -6.50 9.47
N ALA A 93 13.42 -6.51 8.38
CA ALA A 93 14.64 -7.29 8.25
C ALA A 93 15.69 -6.92 9.33
N TYR A 94 15.87 -5.63 9.61
CA TYR A 94 16.73 -5.18 10.70
C TYR A 94 16.26 -5.71 12.06
N ASN A 95 14.97 -5.56 12.36
CA ASN A 95 14.38 -5.97 13.64
C ASN A 95 14.41 -7.50 13.84
N ILE A 96 14.21 -8.28 12.78
CA ILE A 96 14.34 -9.74 12.78
C ILE A 96 15.79 -10.13 13.09
N ARG A 97 16.77 -9.57 12.37
CA ARG A 97 18.20 -9.84 12.63
C ARG A 97 18.60 -9.49 14.06
N LEU A 98 18.11 -8.36 14.56
CA LEU A 98 18.35 -7.93 15.93
C LEU A 98 17.77 -8.93 16.93
N ARG A 99 16.56 -9.42 16.69
CA ARG A 99 15.88 -10.39 17.56
C ARG A 99 16.57 -11.76 17.60
N LEU A 100 17.08 -12.21 16.45
CA LEU A 100 17.81 -13.48 16.34
C LEU A 100 19.20 -13.41 17.00
N ARG A 101 19.85 -12.24 16.99
CA ARG A 101 21.22 -12.06 17.50
C ARG A 101 21.29 -11.58 18.95
N ASN A 102 20.25 -10.91 19.45
CA ASN A 102 20.22 -10.43 20.84
C ASN A 102 19.72 -11.52 21.80
N SER A 103 20.63 -12.41 22.21
CA SER A 103 20.45 -13.35 23.32
C SER A 103 21.22 -12.94 24.61
N GLY A 104 21.90 -11.78 24.62
CA GLY A 104 22.79 -11.36 25.71
C GLY A 104 22.37 -10.07 26.45
N LYS A 105 23.10 -9.77 27.56
CA LYS A 105 22.88 -8.63 28.49
C LYS A 105 22.94 -7.23 27.84
N HIS A 106 23.47 -7.09 26.63
CA HIS A 106 23.55 -5.81 25.90
C HIS A 106 22.60 -5.80 24.70
N ARG A 107 21.30 -5.78 24.99
CA ARG A 107 20.25 -5.80 23.97
C ARG A 107 20.15 -4.42 23.31
N LYS A 108 20.47 -4.36 22.02
CA LYS A 108 20.14 -3.20 21.18
C LYS A 108 18.62 -3.07 21.01
N GLU A 109 18.12 -1.84 20.97
CA GLU A 109 16.70 -1.52 20.79
C GLU A 109 16.24 -1.72 19.33
N PRO A 110 15.02 -2.23 19.09
CA PRO A 110 14.44 -2.31 17.75
C PRO A 110 14.21 -0.93 17.13
N ARG A 111 14.31 -0.86 15.80
CA ARG A 111 13.94 0.34 15.05
C ARG A 111 12.42 0.51 15.01
N LEU A 112 12.01 1.77 15.08
CA LEU A 112 10.61 2.18 14.99
C LEU A 112 10.33 2.72 13.59
N TYR A 113 9.24 2.25 13.01
CA TYR A 113 8.72 2.72 11.74
C TYR A 113 8.16 4.13 11.89
N ARG A 114 8.49 4.98 10.91
CA ARG A 114 8.02 6.36 10.81
C ARG A 114 7.45 6.55 9.42
N PRO A 115 6.12 6.58 9.29
CA PRO A 115 5.47 6.83 8.00
C PRO A 115 5.97 8.12 7.36
N THR A 116 6.35 8.04 6.08
CA THR A 116 6.70 9.22 5.31
C THR A 116 5.42 9.76 4.67
N GLN A 117 4.96 10.94 5.08
CA GLN A 117 3.73 11.54 4.57
C GLN A 117 3.88 12.25 3.22
N ARG A 118 5.08 12.24 2.63
CA ARG A 118 5.46 13.08 1.50
C ARG A 118 6.25 12.28 0.48
N THR A 119 5.54 11.48 -0.32
CA THR A 119 6.15 10.74 -1.42
C THR A 119 5.74 11.37 -2.76
N PRO A 120 6.67 11.54 -3.72
CA PRO A 120 6.33 11.90 -5.08
C PRO A 120 5.28 10.95 -5.67
N VAL A 121 4.32 11.49 -6.40
CA VAL A 121 3.34 10.70 -7.16
C VAL A 121 3.49 11.04 -8.63
N ILE A 122 3.61 10.01 -9.47
CA ILE A 122 3.70 10.14 -10.92
C ILE A 122 2.53 9.38 -11.53
N VAL A 123 1.71 10.06 -12.33
CA VAL A 123 0.56 9.48 -13.03
C VAL A 123 0.75 9.70 -14.53
N PRO A 124 1.16 8.67 -15.29
CA PRO A 124 1.36 8.79 -16.73
C PRO A 124 0.00 8.81 -17.48
N PHE A 125 -0.10 9.65 -18.51
CA PHE A 125 -1.27 9.72 -19.42
C PHE A 125 -0.96 9.22 -20.84
N GLY A 126 0.20 8.56 -21.02
CA GLY A 126 0.61 8.02 -22.31
C GLY A 126 2.12 8.00 -22.46
N SER A 127 2.59 8.04 -23.70
CA SER A 127 4.02 8.13 -24.03
C SER A 127 4.57 9.56 -23.89
N ALA A 128 3.72 10.58 -24.06
CA ALA A 128 4.12 11.98 -24.16
C ALA A 128 3.56 12.89 -23.05
N ASP A 129 2.77 12.34 -22.12
CA ASP A 129 2.08 13.14 -21.11
C ASP A 129 1.94 12.43 -19.76
N GLY A 130 1.69 13.21 -18.73
CA GLY A 130 1.39 12.76 -17.38
C GLY A 130 1.65 13.86 -16.35
N LEU A 131 1.24 13.56 -15.14
CA LEU A 131 1.31 14.46 -14.00
C LEU A 131 2.35 13.97 -12.99
N THR A 132 3.21 14.87 -12.52
CA THR A 132 4.11 14.59 -11.40
C THR A 132 3.81 15.55 -10.26
N VAL A 133 3.53 15.02 -9.09
CA VAL A 133 3.31 15.81 -7.86
C VAL A 133 4.51 15.58 -6.94
N LEU A 134 5.23 16.66 -6.63
CA LEU A 134 6.39 16.64 -5.74
C LEU A 134 6.09 17.40 -4.43
N PRO A 135 6.30 16.77 -3.27
CA PRO A 135 6.23 17.49 -2.00
C PRO A 135 7.42 18.46 -1.87
N VAL A 136 7.14 19.73 -1.59
CA VAL A 136 8.17 20.77 -1.40
C VAL A 136 8.47 20.98 0.09
N PRO A 137 9.73 21.19 0.49
CA PRO A 137 10.05 21.59 1.87
C PRO A 137 9.37 22.92 2.23
N GLY A 138 8.63 22.95 3.35
CA GLY A 138 8.06 24.19 3.88
C GLY A 138 6.72 24.67 3.31
N GLY A 139 6.08 23.92 2.39
CA GLY A 139 4.78 24.34 1.82
C GLY A 139 4.02 23.24 1.08
N ASP A 140 3.10 23.67 0.21
CA ASP A 140 2.24 22.81 -0.62
C ASP A 140 3.02 22.01 -1.66
N SER A 141 2.38 20.98 -2.22
CA SER A 141 3.00 20.14 -3.26
C SER A 141 3.10 20.91 -4.58
N ALA A 142 4.26 20.82 -5.23
CA ALA A 142 4.44 21.33 -6.59
C ALA A 142 3.86 20.34 -7.60
N VAL A 143 3.00 20.85 -8.49
CA VAL A 143 2.49 20.10 -9.63
C VAL A 143 3.36 20.41 -10.84
N LEU A 144 4.05 19.39 -11.34
CA LEU A 144 4.89 19.48 -12.52
C LEU A 144 4.20 18.86 -13.73
N GLY A 145 4.30 19.53 -14.88
CA GLY A 145 3.66 19.14 -16.13
C GLY A 145 4.40 18.06 -16.93
N ALA A 146 3.78 17.67 -18.05
CA ALA A 146 4.12 16.58 -18.96
C ALA A 146 5.62 16.24 -19.11
N ARG A 147 6.48 17.24 -19.38
CA ARG A 147 7.92 17.02 -19.66
C ARG A 147 8.66 16.34 -18.51
N THR A 148 8.34 16.71 -17.27
CA THR A 148 8.97 16.11 -16.08
C THR A 148 8.50 14.69 -15.83
N THR A 149 7.23 14.41 -16.08
CA THR A 149 6.63 13.07 -15.99
C THR A 149 7.22 12.11 -17.03
N VAL A 150 7.39 12.57 -18.29
CA VAL A 150 8.00 11.78 -19.37
C VAL A 150 9.44 11.40 -19.02
N LEU A 151 10.23 12.32 -18.47
CA LEU A 151 11.60 12.06 -18.03
C LEU A 151 11.67 11.12 -16.81
N ALA A 152 10.74 11.24 -15.87
CA ALA A 152 10.70 10.39 -14.68
C ALA A 152 10.30 8.94 -15.04
N LYS A 153 9.32 8.76 -15.94
CA LYS A 153 8.93 7.44 -16.46
C LYS A 153 10.05 6.73 -17.21
N ALA A 154 10.90 7.47 -17.95
CA ALA A 154 12.00 6.87 -18.70
C ALA A 154 13.13 6.32 -17.81
N LYS A 155 13.12 6.60 -16.51
CA LYS A 155 14.14 6.18 -15.53
C LYS A 155 13.61 5.25 -14.43
N THR A 156 12.33 4.88 -14.48
CA THR A 156 11.73 3.88 -13.57
C THR A 156 11.65 2.53 -14.26
#